data_AF-A0A163JDV3-F1
#
_entry.id   AF-A0A163JDV3-F1
#
_cell.length_a   1.000
_cell.length_b   1.000
_cell.length_c   1.000
_cell.angle_alpha   90.00
_cell.angle_beta   90.00
_cell.angle_gamma   90.00
#
_symmetry.space_group_name_H-M   'P 1'
#
loop_
_entity.id
_entity.type
_entity.pdbx_description
1 polymer ?
#
loop_
_entity_poly.entity_id
_entity_poly.type
_entity_poly.pdbx_seq_one_letter_code
_entity_poly.pdbx_strand_id
1 'polypeptide(L)'
;MDPTQHSKDLEHEEEDDPYNQRIEKTGCAQENEDLQLCFYDKRDWRLCKDEMQRFRQCFMAKSSNAGSTELKASEQQQRQQQQQEDI
;
A
#
# COMPACT_ATOMS: atom_id res chain seq x y z
N MET A 1 3.28 35.33 29.85
CA MET A 1 2.89 34.19 29.01
C MET A 1 1.38 34.20 28.95
N ASP A 2 0.83 34.72 27.86
CA ASP A 2 -0.61 34.85 27.63
C ASP A 2 -1.21 33.45 27.40
N PRO A 3 -2.25 33.00 28.14
CA PRO A 3 -2.81 31.65 28.00
C PRO A 3 -3.62 31.45 26.71
N THR A 4 -3.79 32.49 25.90
CA THR A 4 -4.72 32.48 24.75
C THR A 4 -4.05 32.17 23.42
N GLN A 5 -2.75 31.87 23.41
CA GLN A 5 -1.98 31.62 22.19
C GLN A 5 -1.78 30.11 21.91
N HIS A 6 -2.87 29.33 21.92
CA HIS A 6 -2.82 27.95 21.40
C HIS A 6 -4.06 27.53 20.60
N SER A 7 -4.83 28.51 20.10
CA SER A 7 -6.16 28.26 19.54
C SER A 7 -6.26 28.43 18.03
N LYS A 8 -5.23 28.05 17.23
CA LYS A 8 -5.32 28.16 15.75
C LYS A 8 -4.71 27.03 14.89
N ASP A 9 -4.07 26.00 15.44
CA ASP A 9 -3.41 24.96 14.61
C ASP A 9 -3.77 23.51 15.01
N LEU A 10 -4.90 23.27 15.67
CA LEU A 10 -5.36 21.90 16.03
C LEU A 10 -6.72 21.55 15.44
N GLU A 11 -7.10 22.21 14.35
CA GLU A 11 -7.93 21.59 13.33
C GLU A 11 -6.98 20.88 12.34
N HIS A 12 -6.25 19.86 12.83
CA HIS A 12 -5.82 18.83 11.91
C HIS A 12 -7.10 18.08 11.58
N GLU A 13 -7.69 18.46 10.44
CA GLU A 13 -8.61 17.62 9.68
C GLU A 13 -8.18 16.16 9.86
N GLU A 14 -9.14 15.28 10.12
CA GLU A 14 -8.96 13.83 10.13
C GLU A 14 -8.44 13.38 8.76
N GLU A 15 -7.16 13.62 8.49
CA GLU A 15 -6.52 13.30 7.23
C GLU A 15 -6.24 11.80 7.30
N ASP A 16 -7.19 11.01 6.79
CA ASP A 16 -6.96 9.58 6.55
C ASP A 16 -5.60 9.41 5.88
N ASP A 17 -4.72 8.62 6.51
CA ASP A 17 -3.38 8.34 5.99
C ASP A 17 -3.49 8.04 4.49
N PRO A 18 -2.74 8.74 3.62
CA PRO A 18 -2.71 8.47 2.18
C PRO A 18 -2.54 6.99 1.82
N TYR A 19 -1.93 6.19 2.71
CA TYR A 19 -1.87 4.73 2.61
C TYR A 19 -3.26 4.07 2.79
N ASN A 20 -3.97 4.37 3.87
CA ASN A 20 -5.30 3.82 4.16
C ASN A 20 -6.31 4.23 3.08
N GLN A 21 -6.32 5.51 2.71
CA GLN A 21 -7.21 6.02 1.67
C GLN A 21 -7.02 5.28 0.33
N ARG A 22 -5.77 4.92 -0.02
CA ARG A 22 -5.50 4.14 -1.24
C ARG A 22 -6.05 2.73 -1.13
N ILE A 23 -5.93 2.08 0.02
CA ILE A 23 -6.45 0.71 0.23
C ILE A 23 -7.97 0.70 0.14
N GLU A 24 -8.65 1.65 0.77
CA GLU A 24 -10.11 1.78 0.71
C GLU A 24 -10.59 1.96 -0.73
N LYS A 25 -9.93 2.83 -1.51
CA LYS A 25 -10.23 3.05 -2.93
C LYS A 25 -10.08 1.79 -3.79
N THR A 26 -9.28 0.79 -3.37
CA THR A 26 -9.17 -0.48 -4.11
C THR A 26 -10.30 -1.45 -3.82
N GLY A 27 -11.07 -1.26 -2.75
CA GLY A 27 -12.06 -2.24 -2.28
C GLY A 27 -11.45 -3.49 -1.63
N CYS A 28 -10.16 -3.45 -1.26
CA CYS A 28 -9.43 -4.54 -0.59
C CYS A 28 -9.15 -4.24 0.90
N ALA A 29 -10.00 -3.41 1.52
CA ALA A 29 -9.82 -2.99 2.91
C ALA A 29 -9.98 -4.15 3.89
N GLN A 30 -10.89 -5.09 3.62
CA GLN A 30 -11.11 -6.25 4.48
C GLN A 30 -9.86 -7.15 4.55
N GLU A 31 -9.27 -7.46 3.40
CA GLU A 31 -8.07 -8.31 3.37
C GLU A 31 -6.86 -7.62 4.01
N ASN A 32 -6.79 -6.28 3.94
CA ASN A 32 -5.80 -5.51 4.68
C ASN A 32 -6.06 -5.60 6.19
N GLU A 33 -7.30 -5.42 6.64
CA GLU A 33 -7.68 -5.55 8.06
C GLU A 33 -7.33 -6.94 8.61
N ASP A 34 -7.68 -8.00 7.89
CA ASP A 34 -7.35 -9.38 8.28
C ASP A 34 -5.83 -9.57 8.47
N LEU A 35 -5.02 -8.99 7.57
CA LEU A 35 -3.56 -9.00 7.69
C LEU A 35 -3.06 -8.23 8.91
N GLN A 36 -3.62 -7.04 9.17
CA GLN A 36 -3.26 -6.24 10.35
C GLN A 36 -3.65 -6.97 11.64
N LEU A 37 -4.81 -7.62 11.68
CA LEU A 37 -5.27 -8.42 12.82
C LEU A 37 -4.36 -9.63 13.06
N CYS A 38 -3.94 -10.34 12.01
CA CYS A 38 -2.99 -11.44 12.16
C CYS A 38 -1.65 -10.95 12.74
N PHE A 39 -1.12 -9.83 12.26
CA PHE A 39 0.11 -9.27 12.82
C PHE A 39 -0.09 -8.78 14.26
N TYR A 40 -1.24 -8.19 14.57
CA TYR A 40 -1.55 -7.74 15.93
C TYR A 40 -1.55 -8.90 16.93
N ASP A 41 -2.16 -10.03 16.55
CA ASP A 41 -2.21 -11.24 17.35
C ASP A 41 -0.83 -11.91 17.48
N LYS A 42 -0.19 -12.19 16.35
CA LYS A 42 1.03 -13.02 16.32
C LYS A 42 2.32 -12.24 16.52
N ARG A 43 2.31 -10.93 16.24
CA ARG A 43 3.48 -10.04 16.21
C ARG A 43 4.60 -10.51 15.28
N ASP A 44 4.28 -11.37 14.32
CA ASP A 44 5.21 -11.92 13.33
C ASP A 44 4.53 -12.08 11.96
N TRP A 45 4.91 -11.23 11.01
CA TRP A 45 4.36 -11.22 9.66
C TRP A 45 4.65 -12.51 8.88
N ARG A 46 5.68 -13.28 9.26
CA ARG A 46 6.02 -14.56 8.60
C ARG A 46 4.98 -15.64 8.89
N LEU A 47 4.19 -15.46 9.95
CA LEU A 47 3.08 -16.33 10.33
C LEU A 47 1.73 -15.88 9.72
N CYS A 48 1.73 -14.79 8.95
CA CYS A 48 0.57 -14.18 8.30
C CYS A 48 0.65 -14.27 6.77
N LYS A 49 1.29 -15.33 6.26
CA LYS A 49 1.53 -15.51 4.82
C LYS A 49 0.23 -15.63 4.04
N ASP A 50 -0.78 -16.26 4.62
CA ASP A 50 -2.05 -16.52 3.94
C ASP A 50 -2.86 -15.22 3.80
N GLU A 51 -2.93 -14.41 4.86
CA GLU A 51 -3.54 -13.09 4.87
C GLU A 51 -2.81 -12.15 3.90
N MET A 52 -1.48 -12.19 3.90
CA MET A 52 -0.66 -11.41 2.97
C MET A 52 -0.89 -11.79 1.51
N GLN A 53 -1.07 -13.08 1.22
CA GLN A 53 -1.40 -13.56 -0.13
C GLN A 53 -2.80 -13.12 -0.56
N ARG A 54 -3.79 -13.20 0.32
CA ARG A 54 -5.16 -12.74 0.05
C ARG A 54 -5.19 -11.25 -0.27
N PHE A 55 -4.56 -10.44 0.58
CA PHE A 55 -4.45 -9.00 0.34
C PHE A 55 -3.76 -8.70 -0.99
N ARG A 56 -2.62 -9.35 -1.26
CA ARG A 56 -1.88 -9.16 -2.52
C ARG A 56 -2.72 -9.52 -3.74
N GLN A 57 -3.46 -10.63 -3.71
CA GLN A 57 -4.30 -11.05 -4.83
C GLN A 57 -5.44 -10.06 -5.08
N CYS A 58 -6.16 -9.64 -4.05
CA CYS A 58 -7.20 -8.61 -4.17
C CYS A 58 -6.59 -7.32 -4.73
N PHE A 59 -5.51 -6.86 -4.11
CA PHE A 59 -4.87 -5.60 -4.46
C PHE A 59 -4.38 -5.63 -5.91
N MET A 60 -3.74 -6.70 -6.37
CA MET A 60 -3.30 -6.82 -7.77
C MET A 60 -4.47 -6.89 -8.78
N ALA A 61 -5.60 -7.50 -8.40
CA ALA A 61 -6.76 -7.60 -9.27
C ALA A 61 -7.51 -6.27 -9.40
N LYS A 62 -7.49 -5.43 -8.35
CA LYS A 62 -8.30 -4.21 -8.26
C LYS A 62 -7.50 -2.92 -8.41
N SER A 63 -6.21 -2.94 -8.11
CA SER A 63 -5.35 -1.78 -8.25
C SER A 63 -4.77 -1.69 -9.67
N SER A 64 -5.15 -0.62 -10.37
CA SER A 64 -4.45 -0.09 -11.55
C SER A 64 -3.30 0.84 -11.13
N ASN A 65 -2.66 0.54 -10.00
CA ASN A 65 -1.70 1.42 -9.35
C ASN A 65 -0.41 1.58 -10.17
N ALA A 66 0.05 2.84 -10.27
CA ALA A 66 1.23 3.26 -11.03
C ALA A 66 2.47 2.38 -10.78
N GLY A 67 2.70 1.92 -9.55
CA GLY A 67 3.83 1.05 -9.23
C GLY A 67 3.79 -0.33 -9.92
N SER A 68 2.61 -0.93 -10.09
CA SER A 68 2.47 -2.20 -10.85
C SER A 68 2.73 -1.98 -12.35
N THR A 69 2.35 -0.81 -12.88
CA THR A 69 2.61 -0.42 -14.26
C THR A 69 4.09 -0.08 -14.48
N GLU A 70 4.73 0.64 -13.55
CA GLU A 70 6.17 0.94 -13.57
C GLU A 70 7.03 -0.31 -13.46
N LEU A 71 6.68 -1.26 -12.60
CA LEU A 71 7.35 -2.57 -12.49
C LEU A 71 7.25 -3.34 -13.82
N LYS A 72 6.05 -3.42 -14.41
CA LYS A 72 5.87 -4.07 -15.72
C LYS A 72 6.63 -3.34 -16.84
N ALA A 73 6.63 -2.01 -16.82
CA ALA A 73 7.34 -1.21 -17.82
C ALA A 73 8.86 -1.37 -17.72
N SER A 74 9.41 -1.38 -16.49
CA SER A 74 10.84 -1.59 -16.24
C SER A 74 11.29 -3.01 -16.61
N GLU A 75 10.51 -4.05 -16.30
CA GLU A 75 10.77 -5.41 -16.78
C GLU A 75 10.74 -5.52 -18.31
N GLN A 76 9.83 -4.82 -18.98
CA GLN A 76 9.72 -4.83 -20.43
C GLN A 76 10.89 -4.10 -21.09
N GLN A 77 11.33 -2.98 -20.50
CA GLN A 77 12.51 -2.23 -20.95
C GLN A 77 13.81 -3.03 -20.78
N GLN A 78 13.99 -3.72 -19.65
CA GLN A 78 15.16 -4.60 -19.44
C GLN A 78 15.22 -5.73 -20.48
N ARG A 79 14.09 -6.37 -20.79
CA ARG A 79 14.04 -7.40 -21.83
C ARG A 79 14.40 -6.86 -23.22
N GLN A 80 14.00 -5.63 -23.54
CA GLN A 80 14.35 -4.98 -24.81
C GLN A 80 15.84 -4.62 -24.88
N GLN A 81 16.43 -4.18 -23.77
CA GLN A 81 17.87 -3.90 -23.68
C GLN A 81 18.71 -5.17 -23.85
N GLN A 82 18.34 -6.26 -23.19
CA GLN A 82 19.01 -7.55 -23.33
C GLN A 82 19.01 -8.03 -24.80
N GLN A 83 17.86 -7.91 -25.49
CA GLN A 83 17.74 -8.29 -26.91
C GLN A 83 18.56 -7.41 -27.86
N GLN A 84 18.90 -6.18 -27.48
CA GLN A 84 19.76 -5.29 -28.26
C GLN A 84 21.25 -5.59 -28.08
N GLU A 85 21.64 -6.17 -26.94
CA GLU A 85 23.04 -6.54 -26.65
C GLU A 85 23.43 -7.90 -27.24
N ASP A 86 22.45 -8.76 -27.55
CA ASP A 86 22.64 -10.10 -28.14
C ASP A 86 22.71 -10.10 -29.70
N ILE A 87 22.74 -8.92 -30.34
CA ILE A 87 22.91 -8.71 -31.80
C ILE A 87 24.34 -8.29 -32.12
#